data_AF-A0A6P3YA41-F1
#
_entry.id   AF-A0A6P3YA41-F1
#
_cell.length_a   1.000
_cell.length_b   1.000
_cell.length_c   1.000
_cell.angle_alpha   90.00
_cell.angle_beta   90.00
_cell.angle_gamma   90.00
#
_symmetry.space_group_name_H-M   'P 1'
#
loop_
_entity.id
_entity.type
_entity.pdbx_description
1 polymer ?
#
loop_
_entity_poly.entity_id
_entity_poly.type
_entity_poly.pdbx_seq_one_letter_code
_entity_poly.pdbx_strand_id
1 'polypeptide(L)'
;MEDAMVINKAAYDRGLAHGMIYKSEFVDLKDQRSYFARNPEKPEYADILDTDGLPILGARIKENDVYYCYYDADQSIYITGKYHSKEDAYIDNVKLCGTLNSKNARRACITFRIPVSAIFPLILTFCT
;
A
#
# COMPACT_ATOMS: atom_id res chain seq x y z
N MET A 1 37.55 3.34 15.39
CA MET A 1 36.23 3.85 14.99
C MET A 1 36.09 3.45 13.54
N GLU A 2 35.53 2.28 13.31
CA GLU A 2 35.53 1.61 12.02
C GLU A 2 34.06 1.56 11.57
N ASP A 3 33.79 1.86 10.31
CA ASP A 3 32.47 1.84 9.65
C ASP A 3 31.58 3.11 9.72
N ALA A 4 32.18 4.28 9.92
CA ALA A 4 31.49 5.55 9.66
C ALA A 4 31.81 6.06 8.24
N MET A 5 30.78 6.38 7.45
CA MET A 5 30.91 6.99 6.13
C MET A 5 30.31 8.40 6.14
N VAL A 6 30.96 9.34 5.44
CA VAL A 6 30.52 10.73 5.32
C VAL A 6 30.01 10.99 3.91
N ILE A 7 28.83 11.58 3.79
CA ILE A 7 28.20 11.92 2.51
C ILE A 7 28.00 13.44 2.43
N ASN A 8 28.22 14.00 1.25
CA ASN A 8 27.97 15.41 0.99
C ASN A 8 26.45 15.70 0.96
N LYS A 9 26.00 16.64 1.80
CA LYS A 9 24.59 17.09 1.84
C LYS A 9 24.07 17.51 0.46
N ALA A 10 24.86 18.27 -0.31
CA ALA A 10 24.45 18.73 -1.62
C ALA A 10 24.38 17.59 -2.66
N ALA A 11 25.01 16.44 -2.41
CA ALA A 11 24.82 15.25 -3.23
C ALA A 11 23.53 14.51 -2.84
N TYR A 12 23.23 14.43 -1.54
CA TYR A 12 21.98 13.85 -1.03
C TYR A 12 20.74 14.63 -1.50
N ASP A 13 20.74 15.96 -1.39
CA ASP A 13 19.62 16.81 -1.83
C ASP A 13 19.40 16.73 -3.36
N ARG A 14 20.42 16.31 -4.12
CA ARG A 14 20.34 16.04 -5.57
C ARG A 14 19.88 14.61 -5.91
N GLY A 15 19.54 13.80 -4.91
CA GLY A 15 18.99 12.46 -5.08
C GLY A 15 20.01 11.33 -4.98
N LEU A 16 21.21 11.56 -4.42
CA LEU A 16 22.14 10.47 -4.15
C LEU A 16 21.48 9.42 -3.24
N ALA A 17 21.43 8.18 -3.72
CA ALA A 17 20.82 7.04 -3.02
C ALA A 17 19.31 7.18 -2.72
N HIS A 18 18.56 7.95 -3.53
CA HIS A 18 17.10 7.93 -3.45
C HIS A 18 16.54 6.63 -4.06
N GLY A 19 15.74 5.89 -3.30
CA GLY A 19 15.18 4.60 -3.71
C GLY A 19 13.66 4.56 -3.63
N MET A 20 13.09 3.55 -4.30
CA MET A 20 11.67 3.21 -4.18
C MET A 20 11.57 1.71 -3.95
N ILE A 21 10.76 1.29 -2.99
CA ILE A 21 10.43 -0.12 -2.76
C ILE A 21 9.06 -0.39 -3.36
N TYR A 22 8.98 -1.43 -4.19
CA TYR A 22 7.71 -1.93 -4.71
C TYR A 22 7.29 -3.16 -3.91
N LYS A 23 6.16 -3.07 -3.22
CA LYS A 23 5.58 -4.17 -2.44
C LYS A 23 4.27 -4.57 -3.08
N SER A 24 4.09 -5.84 -3.43
CA SER A 24 2.82 -6.34 -3.93
C SER A 24 2.14 -7.19 -2.88
N GLU A 25 0.86 -6.93 -2.63
CA GLU A 25 0.02 -7.72 -1.73
C GLU A 25 -1.12 -8.34 -2.54
N PHE A 26 -1.38 -9.62 -2.27
CA PHE A 26 -2.45 -10.36 -2.89
C PHE A 26 -3.60 -10.51 -1.89
N VAL A 27 -4.77 -10.02 -2.28
CA VAL A 27 -6.01 -10.14 -1.51
C VAL A 27 -6.85 -11.22 -2.16
N ASP A 28 -6.99 -12.35 -1.45
CA ASP A 28 -7.76 -13.50 -1.86
C ASP A 28 -9.09 -13.57 -1.12
N LEU A 29 -10.19 -13.55 -1.87
CA LEU A 29 -11.49 -13.90 -1.31
C LEU A 29 -11.54 -15.41 -1.08
N LYS A 30 -12.24 -15.87 -0.04
CA LYS A 30 -12.37 -17.31 0.25
C LYS A 30 -13.58 -17.91 -0.45
N ASP A 31 -14.69 -17.17 -0.47
CA ASP A 31 -15.94 -17.61 -1.08
C ASP A 31 -16.16 -17.00 -2.47
N GLN A 32 -16.90 -17.72 -3.32
CA GLN A 32 -17.21 -17.31 -4.69
C GLN A 32 -18.31 -16.26 -4.78
N ARG A 33 -19.22 -16.22 -3.80
CA ARG A 33 -20.32 -15.26 -3.76
C ARG A 33 -19.86 -13.92 -3.18
N SER A 34 -18.74 -13.91 -2.46
CA SER A 34 -18.09 -12.70 -1.98
C SER A 34 -17.54 -11.86 -3.14
N TYR A 35 -17.62 -10.55 -3.03
CA TYR A 35 -17.20 -9.62 -4.07
C TYR A 35 -16.58 -8.34 -3.49
N PHE A 36 -15.71 -7.69 -4.26
CA PHE A 36 -15.18 -6.38 -3.89
C PHE A 36 -16.29 -5.34 -4.03
N ALA A 37 -16.51 -4.58 -2.96
CA ALA A 37 -17.47 -3.48 -2.92
C ALA A 37 -17.15 -2.60 -1.71
N ARG A 38 -17.41 -1.30 -1.85
CA ARG A 38 -17.30 -0.36 -0.74
C ARG A 38 -18.52 -0.46 0.17
N ASN A 39 -18.31 -0.35 1.49
CA ASN A 39 -19.42 -0.25 2.44
C ASN A 39 -20.12 1.12 2.26
N PRO A 40 -21.45 1.16 1.98
CA PRO A 40 -22.19 2.41 1.85
C PRO A 40 -22.34 3.19 3.18
N GLU A 41 -22.17 2.53 4.33
CA GLU A 41 -22.37 3.14 5.65
C GLU A 41 -21.21 4.07 6.07
N LYS A 42 -20.03 3.89 5.47
CA LYS A 42 -18.81 4.64 5.84
C LYS A 42 -18.27 5.41 4.63
N PRO A 43 -18.79 6.61 4.37
CA PRO A 43 -18.32 7.45 3.27
C PRO A 43 -16.92 8.02 3.51
N GLU A 44 -16.39 7.94 4.74
CA GLU A 44 -15.03 8.39 5.09
C GLU A 44 -13.94 7.72 4.25
N TYR A 45 -14.18 6.50 3.77
CA TYR A 45 -13.21 5.79 2.93
C TYR A 45 -13.31 6.15 1.44
N ALA A 46 -14.23 7.04 1.04
CA ALA A 46 -14.42 7.40 -0.37
C ALA A 46 -13.24 8.15 -0.99
N ASP A 47 -12.38 8.74 -0.15
CA ASP A 47 -11.18 9.45 -0.61
C ASP A 47 -10.07 8.49 -1.06
N ILE A 48 -10.06 7.26 -0.53
CA ILE A 48 -9.03 6.25 -0.79
C ILE A 48 -9.60 5.09 -1.62
N LEU A 49 -10.86 4.70 -1.38
CA LEU A 49 -11.55 3.59 -2.01
C LEU A 49 -12.58 4.06 -3.04
N ASP A 50 -12.53 3.41 -4.20
CA ASP A 50 -13.53 3.56 -5.24
C ASP A 50 -14.83 2.79 -4.91
N THR A 51 -15.86 2.95 -5.73
CA THR A 51 -17.14 2.22 -5.61
C THR A 51 -16.98 0.70 -5.59
N ASP A 52 -15.95 0.23 -6.28
CA ASP A 52 -15.63 -1.19 -6.43
C ASP A 52 -14.99 -1.80 -5.17
N GLY A 53 -14.68 -1.00 -4.14
CA GLY A 53 -14.00 -1.46 -2.92
C GLY A 53 -12.50 -1.69 -3.10
N LEU A 54 -11.96 -1.36 -4.28
CA LEU A 54 -10.53 -1.28 -4.56
C LEU A 54 -10.04 0.15 -4.37
N PRO A 55 -8.74 0.35 -4.11
CA PRO A 55 -8.25 1.68 -3.85
C PRO A 55 -7.86 2.43 -5.12
N ILE A 56 -7.88 3.75 -5.05
CA ILE A 56 -7.61 4.64 -6.18
C ILE A 56 -6.10 4.68 -6.48
N LEU A 57 -5.75 4.58 -7.77
CA LEU A 57 -4.34 4.67 -8.20
C LEU A 57 -3.74 6.03 -7.83
N GLY A 58 -2.53 6.03 -7.29
CA GLY A 58 -1.82 7.22 -6.85
C GLY A 58 -2.23 7.76 -5.48
N ALA A 59 -3.25 7.17 -4.82
CA ALA A 59 -3.61 7.55 -3.46
C ALA A 59 -2.46 7.28 -2.48
N ARG A 60 -2.30 8.18 -1.49
CA ARG A 60 -1.36 8.01 -0.39
C ARG A 60 -2.05 7.30 0.76
N ILE A 61 -1.41 6.25 1.28
CA ILE A 61 -1.90 5.42 2.39
C ILE A 61 -0.92 5.55 3.55
N LYS A 62 -1.46 5.69 4.76
CA LYS A 62 -0.72 5.69 6.02
C LYS A 62 -0.98 4.42 6.82
N GLU A 63 -0.25 4.26 7.91
CA GLU A 63 -0.50 3.20 8.88
C GLU A 63 -1.96 3.24 9.38
N ASN A 64 -2.61 2.08 9.40
CA ASN A 64 -4.02 1.87 9.78
C ASN A 64 -5.10 2.37 8.81
N ASP A 65 -4.72 2.96 7.67
CA ASP A 65 -5.69 3.33 6.65
C ASP A 65 -6.29 2.10 5.98
N VAL A 66 -7.57 2.19 5.63
CA VAL A 66 -8.29 1.14 4.89
C VAL A 66 -8.01 1.30 3.41
N TYR A 67 -7.48 0.26 2.78
CA TYR A 67 -7.11 0.28 1.35
C TYR A 67 -7.79 -0.80 0.51
N TYR A 68 -8.55 -1.71 1.12
CA TYR A 68 -9.49 -2.53 0.37
C TYR A 68 -10.71 -2.86 1.20
N CYS A 69 -11.82 -3.12 0.51
CA CYS A 69 -13.06 -3.59 1.10
C CYS A 69 -13.69 -4.67 0.23
N TYR A 70 -14.19 -5.71 0.88
CA TYR A 70 -14.99 -6.73 0.22
C TYR A 70 -16.21 -7.09 1.06
N TYR A 71 -17.27 -7.50 0.38
CA TYR A 71 -18.46 -8.04 0.98
C TYR A 71 -18.33 -9.56 1.11
N ASP A 72 -18.47 -10.06 2.32
CA ASP A 72 -18.51 -11.49 2.60
C ASP A 72 -19.95 -12.01 2.52
N ALA A 73 -20.22 -12.93 1.61
CA ALA A 73 -21.55 -13.48 1.41
C ALA A 73 -22.00 -14.44 2.52
N ASP A 74 -21.06 -15.10 3.22
CA ASP A 74 -21.38 -16.07 4.27
C ASP A 74 -21.84 -15.34 5.54
N GLN A 75 -21.15 -14.26 5.88
CA GLN A 75 -21.44 -13.46 7.07
C GLN A 75 -22.36 -12.27 6.78
N SER A 76 -22.59 -11.95 5.51
CA SER A 76 -23.34 -10.76 5.06
C SER A 76 -22.81 -9.44 5.62
N ILE A 77 -21.48 -9.34 5.82
CA ILE A 77 -20.81 -8.15 6.35
C ILE A 77 -19.73 -7.64 5.39
N TYR A 78 -19.47 -6.35 5.45
CA TYR A 78 -18.35 -5.72 4.76
C TYR A 78 -17.08 -5.85 5.61
N ILE A 79 -16.09 -6.57 5.08
CA ILE A 79 -14.78 -6.70 5.70
C ILE A 79 -13.83 -5.70 5.04
N THR A 80 -13.09 -4.97 5.88
CA THR A 80 -12.13 -3.94 5.46
C THR A 80 -10.72 -4.37 5.84
N GLY A 81 -9.79 -4.16 4.93
CA GLY A 81 -8.37 -4.43 5.15
C GLY A 81 -7.60 -3.15 5.44
N LYS A 82 -6.84 -3.18 6.53
CA LYS A 82 -6.00 -2.06 6.98
C LYS A 82 -4.56 -2.25 6.55
N TYR A 83 -3.90 -1.14 6.24
CA TYR A 83 -2.48 -1.13 5.95
C TYR A 83 -1.67 -1.26 7.25
N HIS A 84 -0.86 -2.30 7.37
CA HIS A 84 -0.11 -2.63 8.58
C HIS A 84 1.33 -2.09 8.58
N SER A 85 1.81 -1.54 7.47
CA SER A 85 3.18 -1.03 7.41
C SER A 85 3.24 0.38 7.99
N LYS A 86 4.35 0.70 8.67
CA LYS A 86 4.58 2.00 9.31
C LYS A 86 4.99 3.11 8.33
N GLU A 87 5.46 2.71 7.16
CA GLU A 87 5.94 3.64 6.13
C GLU A 87 4.79 4.08 5.24
N ASP A 88 4.74 5.36 4.91
CA ASP A 88 3.73 5.88 4.00
C ASP A 88 3.95 5.32 2.59
N ALA A 89 2.88 4.84 1.98
CA ALA A 89 2.92 4.20 0.68
C ALA A 89 2.01 4.90 -0.33
N TYR A 90 2.35 4.77 -1.61
CA TYR A 90 1.50 5.18 -2.72
C TYR A 90 1.01 3.95 -3.47
N ILE A 91 -0.21 4.00 -3.98
CA ILE A 91 -0.74 2.91 -4.80
C ILE A 91 -0.24 3.09 -6.22
N ASP A 92 0.53 2.13 -6.70
CA ASP A 92 1.11 2.16 -8.03
C ASP A 92 0.22 1.44 -9.05
N ASN A 93 -0.25 0.23 -8.70
CA ASN A 93 -1.04 -0.59 -9.60
C ASN A 93 -2.05 -1.45 -8.83
N VAL A 94 -3.24 -1.62 -9.42
CA VAL A 94 -4.28 -2.52 -8.92
C VAL A 94 -4.70 -3.41 -10.07
N LYS A 95 -4.51 -4.72 -9.90
CA LYS A 95 -4.83 -5.73 -10.92
C LYS A 95 -5.80 -6.74 -10.36
N LEU A 96 -6.90 -6.97 -11.08
CA LEU A 96 -7.78 -8.09 -10.78
C LEU A 96 -7.20 -9.36 -11.42
N CYS A 97 -6.79 -10.32 -10.60
CA CYS A 97 -6.28 -11.60 -11.03
C CYS A 97 -7.45 -12.57 -11.22
N GLY A 98 -7.93 -12.68 -12.46
CA GLY A 98 -8.84 -13.76 -12.86
C GLY A 98 -8.07 -15.06 -13.07
N THR A 99 -8.62 -16.19 -12.61
CA THR A 99 -8.14 -17.51 -13.02
C THR A 99 -9.06 -18.08 -14.09
N LEU A 100 -8.51 -18.80 -15.07
CA LEU A 100 -9.26 -19.47 -16.14
C LEU A 100 -10.25 -20.54 -15.62
N ASN A 101 -10.03 -21.04 -14.40
CA ASN A 101 -10.95 -21.98 -13.75
C ASN A 101 -12.11 -21.22 -13.12
N SER A 102 -13.32 -21.47 -13.62
CA SER A 102 -14.60 -20.90 -13.15
C SER A 102 -14.91 -21.09 -11.66
N LYS A 103 -14.13 -21.91 -10.93
CA LYS A 103 -14.33 -22.22 -9.51
C LYS A 103 -13.42 -21.44 -8.55
N ASN A 104 -12.53 -20.59 -9.06
CA ASN A 104 -11.56 -19.94 -8.20
C ASN A 104 -12.09 -18.62 -7.67
N ALA A 105 -11.81 -18.38 -6.39
CA ALA A 105 -12.17 -17.14 -5.74
C ALA A 105 -11.44 -15.95 -6.37
N ARG A 106 -12.08 -14.78 -6.31
CA ARG A 106 -11.56 -13.54 -6.90
C ARG A 106 -10.32 -13.10 -6.13
N ARG A 107 -9.24 -12.82 -6.87
CA ARG A 107 -7.96 -12.34 -6.33
C ARG A 107 -7.70 -10.93 -6.86
N ALA A 108 -7.31 -10.01 -5.99
CA ALA A 108 -6.78 -8.71 -6.38
C ALA A 108 -5.30 -8.64 -5.99
N CYS A 109 -4.47 -8.06 -6.86
CA CYS A 109 -3.09 -7.74 -6.60
C CYS A 109 -2.96 -6.23 -6.51
N ILE A 110 -2.51 -5.74 -5.37
CA ILE A 110 -2.32 -4.32 -5.09
C ILE A 110 -0.82 -4.10 -4.92
N THR A 111 -0.25 -3.27 -5.77
CA THR A 111 1.17 -2.89 -5.74
C THR A 111 1.31 -1.51 -5.12
N PHE A 112 2.09 -1.45 -4.06
CA PHE A 112 2.48 -0.26 -3.34
C PHE A 112 3.87 0.19 -3.78
N ARG A 113 4.05 1.50 -3.86
CA ARG A 113 5.32 2.17 -4.04
C ARG A 113 5.63 2.98 -2.78
N ILE A 114 6.67 2.55 -2.07
CA ILE A 114 7.12 3.17 -0.83
C ILE A 114 8.40 3.96 -1.14
N PRO A 115 8.40 5.29 -0.98
CA PRO A 115 9.60 6.09 -1.17
C PRO A 115 10.55 5.89 0.00
N VAL A 116 11.78 5.46 -0.31
CA VAL A 116 12.85 5.33 0.68
C VAL A 116 13.89 6.37 0.36
N SER A 117 13.84 7.48 1.08
CA SER A 117 14.98 8.37 1.19
C SER A 117 16.02 7.72 2.09
N ALA A 118 17.31 7.84 1.78
CA ALA A 118 18.35 7.24 2.61
C ALA A 118 18.32 7.87 4.03
N ILE A 119 17.75 7.15 4.99
CA ILE A 119 17.76 7.51 6.40
C ILE A 119 19.15 7.14 6.92
N PHE A 120 20.10 8.04 6.74
CA PHE A 120 21.38 7.93 7.44
C PHE A 120 21.17 8.41 8.88
N PRO A 121 21.44 7.60 9.91
CA PRO A 121 21.44 8.07 11.28
C PRO A 121 22.49 9.18 11.40
N LEU A 122 21.99 10.40 11.55
CA LEU A 122 22.71 11.66 11.72
C LEU A 122 23.98 11.52 12.57
N ILE A 123 25.14 11.40 11.93
CA ILE A 123 26.39 12.03 12.40
C ILE A 123 26.58 13.28 11.54
N LEU A 124 25.63 14.21 11.67
CA LEU A 124 25.81 15.60 11.27
C LEU A 124 26.10 16.41 12.53
N THR A 125 27.16 16.04 13.24
CA THR A 125 27.69 16.89 14.31
C THR A 125 28.68 17.85 13.67
N PHE A 126 28.18 19.06 13.42
CA PHE A 126 28.89 20.35 13.40
C PHE A 126 30.38 20.33 13.04
N CYS A 127 30.69 20.87 11.86
CA CYS A 127 31.98 21.51 11.60
C CYS A 127 31.69 22.93 11.10
N THR A 128 31.50 23.85 12.06
CA THR A 128 31.67 25.30 11.92
C THR A 128 32.68 25.73 12.96
#